data_AF-A0A9D5M0Z0-F1
#
_entry.id   AF-A0A9D5M0Z0-F1
#
_cell.length_a   1.000
_cell.length_b   1.000
_cell.length_c   1.000
_cell.angle_alpha   90.00
_cell.angle_beta   90.00
_cell.angle_gamma   90.00
#
_symmetry.space_group_name_H-M   'P 1'
#
loop_
_entity.id
_entity.type
_entity.pdbx_description
1 polymer ?
#
loop_
_entity_poly.entity_id
_entity_poly.type
_entity_poly.pdbx_seq_one_letter_code
_entity_poly.pdbx_strand_id
1 'polypeptide(L)'
;MTMRGNGADDKNYDGMHRFQSGVIGVGLPIFNSAQKSLIEGQKINQQIAENNYQLAVRNLKNQYAKTSGEYQKLKSEIEYYKTKGLKNAETIMFTANLLQKEGEINYLEYTMLVNQSLDIQNKYIDAQKLLNEKIIELNSLKSE
;
A
#
# COMPACT_ATOMS: atom_id res chain seq x y z
N MET A 1 -16.26 46.24 33.20
CA MET A 1 -16.08 47.05 34.42
C MET A 1 -16.69 48.42 34.16
N THR A 2 -17.69 48.86 34.94
CA THR A 2 -18.26 50.22 34.81
C THR A 2 -17.38 51.18 35.60
N MET A 3 -16.78 52.17 34.92
CA MET A 3 -16.04 53.23 35.61
C MET A 3 -17.04 54.11 36.38
N ARG A 4 -16.74 54.40 37.65
CA ARG A 4 -17.54 55.30 38.50
C ARG A 4 -16.60 56.34 39.11
N GLY A 5 -17.03 57.58 39.20
CA GLY A 5 -16.24 58.67 39.77
C GLY A 5 -16.45 60.00 39.06
N ASN A 6 -15.83 61.06 39.58
CA ASN A 6 -15.90 62.39 38.99
C ASN A 6 -14.92 62.51 37.81
N GLY A 7 -15.42 62.91 36.65
CA GLY A 7 -14.60 63.20 35.48
C GLY A 7 -13.83 64.52 35.63
N ALA A 8 -12.87 64.75 34.74
CA ALA A 8 -12.12 66.01 34.69
C ALA A 8 -12.97 67.25 34.33
N ASP A 9 -14.25 67.03 34.01
CA ASP A 9 -15.29 68.02 33.77
C ASP A 9 -16.16 68.32 35.02
N ASP A 10 -15.74 67.81 36.20
CA ASP A 10 -16.43 67.94 37.49
C ASP A 10 -17.86 67.34 37.50
N LYS A 11 -18.15 66.43 36.55
CA LYS A 11 -19.39 65.64 36.51
C LYS A 11 -19.20 64.27 37.14
N ASN A 12 -20.17 63.85 37.95
CA ASN A 12 -20.14 62.55 38.63
C ASN A 12 -20.77 61.45 37.75
N TYR A 13 -19.97 60.47 37.34
CA TYR A 13 -20.42 59.33 36.53
C TYR A 13 -20.75 58.14 37.45
N ASP A 14 -22.03 57.77 37.48
CA ASP A 14 -22.55 56.70 38.32
C ASP A 14 -22.47 55.31 37.65
N GLY A 15 -22.97 54.27 38.33
CA GLY A 15 -22.97 52.90 37.83
C GLY A 15 -23.86 52.60 36.62
N MET A 16 -24.67 53.55 36.16
CA MET A 16 -25.53 53.41 34.98
C MET A 16 -24.83 53.84 33.69
N HIS A 17 -23.74 54.58 33.76
CA HIS A 17 -23.00 55.06 32.59
C HIS A 17 -22.11 53.93 32.02
N ARG A 18 -22.41 53.49 30.79
CA ARG A 18 -21.69 52.39 30.11
C ARG A 18 -20.63 52.97 29.17
N PHE A 19 -19.38 53.02 29.63
CA PHE A 19 -18.24 53.35 28.78
C PHE A 19 -17.87 52.14 27.91
N GLN A 20 -17.76 52.35 26.60
CA GLN A 20 -17.30 51.36 25.63
C GLN A 20 -16.06 51.92 24.94
N SER A 21 -14.99 51.13 24.88
CA SER A 21 -13.79 51.45 24.11
C SER A 21 -13.45 50.26 23.21
N GLY A 22 -12.95 50.59 22.01
CA GLY A 22 -12.39 49.63 21.07
C GLY A 22 -11.11 50.22 20.51
N VAL A 23 -10.09 49.39 20.31
CA VAL A 23 -8.82 49.81 19.73
C VAL A 23 -8.64 49.05 18.42
N ILE A 24 -8.36 49.78 17.35
CA ILE A 24 -7.94 49.23 16.07
C ILE A 24 -6.47 49.63 15.88
N GLY A 25 -5.60 48.64 15.74
CA GLY A 25 -4.18 48.83 15.49
C GLY A 25 -3.79 48.28 14.13
N VAL A 26 -2.93 49.00 13.41
CA VAL A 26 -2.29 48.52 12.18
C VAL A 26 -0.79 48.42 12.44
N GLY A 27 -0.21 47.23 12.25
CA GLY A 27 1.22 47.00 12.40
C GLY A 27 1.90 46.79 11.05
N LEU A 28 2.90 47.60 10.72
CA LEU A 28 3.74 47.44 9.53
C LEU A 28 5.16 47.01 9.96
N PRO A 29 5.59 45.76 9.73
CA PRO A 29 6.92 45.33 10.12
C PRO A 29 7.99 45.90 9.18
N ILE A 30 9.00 46.59 9.73
CA ILE A 30 10.08 47.21 8.95
C ILE A 30 11.25 46.23 8.69
N PHE A 31 11.46 45.24 9.57
CA PHE A 31 12.49 44.20 9.45
C PHE A 31 11.84 42.80 9.50
N ASN A 32 11.94 42.04 8.40
CA ASN A 32 11.23 40.76 8.22
C ASN A 32 12.13 39.57 7.86
N SER A 33 13.44 39.63 8.16
CA SER A 33 14.40 38.57 7.83
C SER A 33 14.00 37.20 8.39
N ALA A 34 13.57 37.12 9.66
CA ALA A 34 13.11 35.88 10.27
C ALA A 34 11.87 35.28 9.57
N GLN A 35 10.91 36.13 9.18
CA GLN A 35 9.72 35.69 8.43
C GLN A 35 10.10 35.20 7.03
N LYS A 36 11.04 35.87 6.36
CA LYS A 36 11.57 35.41 5.07
C LYS A 36 12.23 34.04 5.19
N SER A 37 13.11 33.83 6.18
CA SER A 37 13.75 32.52 6.42
C SER A 37 12.72 31.43 6.72
N LEU A 38 11.66 31.74 7.48
CA LEU A 38 10.57 30.81 7.72
C LEU A 38 9.86 30.44 6.40
N ILE A 39 9.54 31.42 5.55
CA ILE A 39 8.92 31.18 4.24
C ILE A 39 9.81 30.31 3.35
N GLU A 40 11.13 30.58 3.30
CA GLU A 40 12.07 29.76 2.54
C GLU A 40 12.14 28.32 3.08
N GLY A 41 12.14 28.14 4.41
CA GLY A 41 12.02 26.82 5.03
C GLY A 41 10.73 26.10 4.66
N GLN A 42 9.59 26.81 4.60
CA GLN A 42 8.33 26.24 4.15
C GLN A 42 8.33 25.87 2.66
N LYS A 43 9.00 26.66 1.80
CA LYS A 43 9.19 26.29 0.39
C LYS A 43 10.00 25.00 0.24
N ILE A 44 11.04 24.80 1.06
CA ILE A 44 11.80 23.55 1.09
C ILE A 44 10.89 22.39 1.51
N ASN A 45 10.10 22.56 2.58
CA ASN A 45 9.13 21.54 3.01
C ASN A 45 8.11 21.19 1.92
N GLN A 46 7.64 22.20 1.17
CA GLN A 46 6.75 21.99 0.02
C GLN A 46 7.44 21.16 -1.07
N GLN A 47 8.71 21.45 -1.39
CA GLN A 47 9.47 20.66 -2.36
C GLN A 47 9.70 19.22 -1.90
N ILE A 48 9.95 19.01 -0.60
CA ILE A 48 10.06 17.67 -0.01
C ILE A 48 8.74 16.91 -0.15
N ALA A 49 7.61 17.56 0.17
CA ALA A 49 6.29 16.96 0.04
C ALA A 49 5.97 16.57 -1.42
N GLU A 50 6.29 17.44 -2.38
CA GLU A 50 6.14 17.15 -3.81
C GLU A 50 7.01 15.96 -4.25
N ASN A 51 8.28 15.94 -3.84
CA ASN A 51 9.17 14.82 -4.16
C ASN A 51 8.67 13.50 -3.55
N ASN A 52 8.19 13.52 -2.31
CA ASN A 52 7.62 12.34 -1.65
C ASN A 52 6.37 11.84 -2.38
N TYR A 53 5.51 12.75 -2.86
CA TYR A 53 4.36 12.40 -3.68
C TYR A 53 4.79 11.73 -4.99
N GLN A 54 5.75 12.31 -5.72
CA GLN A 54 6.26 11.74 -6.96
C GLN A 54 6.91 10.36 -6.74
N LEU A 55 7.63 10.17 -5.63
CA LEU A 55 8.19 8.88 -5.24
C LEU A 55 7.07 7.86 -4.96
N ALA A 56 6.03 8.23 -4.23
CA ALA A 56 4.89 7.35 -3.95
C ALA A 56 4.19 6.91 -5.24
N VAL A 57 3.93 7.83 -6.17
CA VAL A 57 3.34 7.52 -7.49
C VAL A 57 4.22 6.55 -8.28
N ARG A 58 5.55 6.76 -8.29
CA ARG A 58 6.49 5.85 -8.98
C ARG A 58 6.51 4.48 -8.31
N ASN A 59 6.52 4.41 -6.99
CA ASN A 59 6.50 3.16 -6.25
C ASN A 59 5.23 2.36 -6.54
N LEU A 60 4.06 3.01 -6.52
CA LEU A 60 2.78 2.37 -6.85
C LEU A 60 2.79 1.82 -8.29
N LYS A 61 3.27 2.60 -9.27
CA LYS A 61 3.41 2.15 -10.67
C LYS A 61 4.34 0.94 -10.80
N ASN A 62 5.50 0.99 -10.15
CA ASN A 62 6.47 -0.09 -10.18
C ASN A 62 5.93 -1.37 -9.53
N GLN A 63 5.25 -1.23 -8.39
CA GLN A 63 4.62 -2.35 -7.71
C GLN A 63 3.53 -2.98 -8.58
N TYR A 64 2.64 -2.17 -9.14
CA TYR A 64 1.62 -2.66 -10.07
C TYR A 64 2.21 -3.39 -11.27
N ALA A 65 3.22 -2.83 -11.93
CA ALA A 65 3.87 -3.44 -13.08
C ALA A 65 4.52 -4.79 -12.71
N LYS A 66 5.22 -4.84 -11.58
CA LYS A 66 5.84 -6.07 -11.06
C LYS A 66 4.78 -7.14 -10.78
N THR A 67 3.77 -6.83 -9.99
CA THR A 67 2.72 -7.78 -9.60
C THR A 67 1.92 -8.25 -10.81
N SER A 68 1.69 -7.38 -11.81
CA SER A 68 1.06 -7.75 -13.07
C SER A 68 1.91 -8.73 -13.88
N GLY A 69 3.23 -8.52 -13.95
CA GLY A 69 4.15 -9.46 -14.59
C GLY A 69 4.17 -10.84 -13.91
N GLU A 70 4.23 -10.86 -12.58
CA GLU A 70 4.15 -12.10 -11.78
C GLU A 70 2.83 -12.85 -12.01
N TYR A 71 1.71 -12.13 -12.04
CA TYR A 71 0.40 -12.70 -12.38
C TYR A 71 0.38 -13.37 -13.76
N GLN A 72 0.92 -12.71 -14.80
CA GLN A 72 0.94 -13.28 -16.15
C GLN A 72 1.83 -14.53 -16.26
N LYS A 73 2.95 -14.53 -15.53
CA LYS A 73 3.83 -15.71 -15.44
C LYS A 73 3.08 -16.89 -14.81
N LEU A 74 2.45 -16.69 -13.66
CA LEU A 74 1.67 -17.71 -12.96
C LEU A 74 0.49 -18.21 -13.79
N LYS A 75 -0.15 -17.32 -14.56
CA LYS A 75 -1.23 -17.72 -15.47
C LYS A 75 -0.74 -18.68 -16.56
N SER A 76 0.42 -18.39 -17.15
CA SER A 76 1.05 -19.27 -18.15
C SER A 76 1.48 -20.62 -17.53
N GLU A 77 1.98 -20.58 -16.30
CA GLU A 77 2.37 -21.78 -15.54
C GLU A 77 1.16 -22.67 -15.22
N ILE A 78 0.05 -22.07 -14.80
CA ILE A 78 -1.22 -22.78 -14.59
C ILE A 78 -1.73 -23.43 -15.88
N GLU A 79 -1.62 -22.74 -17.01
CA GLU A 79 -2.02 -23.29 -18.30
C GLU A 79 -1.17 -24.51 -18.68
N TYR A 80 0.14 -24.46 -18.43
CA TYR A 80 1.02 -25.63 -18.62
C TYR A 80 0.57 -26.82 -17.77
N TYR A 81 0.28 -26.62 -16.49
CA TYR A 81 -0.16 -27.71 -15.62
C TYR A 81 -1.50 -28.30 -16.07
N LYS A 82 -2.47 -27.44 -16.44
CA LYS A 82 -3.79 -27.88 -16.92
C LYS A 82 -3.72 -28.65 -18.24
N THR A 83 -2.85 -28.24 -19.15
CA THR A 83 -2.78 -28.85 -20.49
C THR A 83 -1.84 -30.04 -20.58
N LYS A 84 -0.78 -30.07 -19.75
CA LYS A 84 0.30 -31.08 -19.85
C LYS A 84 0.69 -31.68 -18.51
N GLY A 85 1.00 -30.84 -17.53
CA GLY A 85 1.60 -31.28 -16.26
C GLY A 85 0.76 -32.32 -15.53
N LEU A 86 -0.53 -32.04 -15.32
CA LEU A 86 -1.44 -32.96 -14.61
C LEU A 86 -1.65 -34.27 -15.38
N LYS A 87 -1.74 -34.22 -16.72
CA LYS A 87 -1.85 -35.43 -17.54
C LYS A 87 -0.60 -36.31 -17.45
N ASN A 88 0.58 -35.69 -17.37
CA ASN A 88 1.83 -36.41 -17.16
C ASN A 88 1.85 -37.07 -15.78
N ALA A 89 1.44 -36.35 -14.72
CA ALA A 89 1.33 -36.92 -13.37
C ALA A 89 0.40 -38.15 -13.33
N GLU A 90 -0.78 -38.06 -13.94
CA GLU A 90 -1.70 -39.21 -14.07
C GLU A 90 -1.02 -40.40 -14.77
N THR A 91 -0.26 -40.14 -15.84
CA THR A 91 0.42 -41.17 -16.62
C THR A 91 1.52 -41.85 -15.80
N ILE A 92 2.31 -41.07 -15.06
CA ILE A 92 3.36 -41.59 -14.15
C ILE A 92 2.72 -42.48 -13.09
N MET A 93 1.65 -42.00 -12.43
CA MET A 93 0.95 -42.75 -11.39
C MET A 93 0.37 -44.06 -11.93
N PHE A 94 -0.32 -44.01 -13.08
CA PHE A 94 -0.88 -45.20 -13.72
C PHE A 94 0.22 -46.22 -14.06
N THR A 95 1.31 -45.77 -14.66
CA THR A 95 2.42 -46.63 -15.08
C THR A 95 3.14 -47.24 -13.87
N ALA A 96 3.39 -46.46 -12.82
CA ALA A 96 3.99 -46.96 -11.59
C ALA A 96 3.15 -48.07 -10.95
N ASN A 97 1.82 -47.86 -10.86
CA ASN A 97 0.89 -48.86 -10.34
C ASN A 97 0.93 -50.16 -11.18
N LEU A 98 0.94 -50.03 -12.51
CA LEU A 98 1.00 -51.18 -13.42
C LEU A 98 2.31 -51.95 -13.24
N LEU A 99 3.45 -51.26 -13.35
CA LEU A 99 4.77 -51.90 -13.23
C LEU A 99 4.97 -52.58 -11.88
N GLN A 100 4.52 -51.95 -10.79
CA GLN A 100 4.62 -52.55 -9.46
C GLN A 100 3.74 -53.80 -9.32
N LYS A 101 2.54 -53.77 -9.91
CA LYS A 101 1.60 -54.90 -9.90
C LYS A 101 2.13 -56.08 -10.70
N GLU A 102 2.74 -55.83 -11.86
CA GLU A 102 3.35 -56.87 -12.70
C GLU A 102 4.73 -57.33 -12.17
N GLY A 103 5.25 -56.67 -11.13
CA GLY A 103 6.54 -57.02 -10.51
C GLY A 103 7.78 -56.54 -11.28
N GLU A 104 7.59 -55.66 -12.27
CA GLU A 104 8.65 -55.09 -13.11
C GLU A 104 9.51 -54.06 -12.37
N ILE A 105 8.96 -53.43 -11.31
CA ILE A 105 9.70 -52.50 -10.44
C ILE A 105 9.58 -52.90 -8.98
N ASN A 106 10.58 -52.53 -8.20
CA ASN A 106 10.57 -52.72 -6.76
C ASN A 106 9.87 -51.56 -6.02
N TYR A 107 9.60 -51.76 -4.73
CA TYR A 107 8.87 -50.80 -3.90
C TYR A 107 9.52 -49.41 -3.83
N LEU A 108 10.85 -49.33 -3.86
CA LEU A 108 11.57 -48.04 -3.82
C LEU A 108 11.32 -47.26 -5.11
N GLU A 109 11.44 -47.91 -6.27
CA GLU A 109 11.18 -47.32 -7.59
C GLU A 109 9.73 -46.87 -7.71
N TYR A 110 8.78 -47.69 -7.27
CA TYR A 110 7.37 -47.33 -7.20
C TYR A 110 7.15 -46.06 -6.37
N THR A 111 7.72 -46.01 -5.16
CA THR A 111 7.60 -44.87 -4.25
C THR A 111 8.16 -43.59 -4.87
N MET A 112 9.29 -43.68 -5.60
CA MET A 112 9.88 -42.53 -6.30
C MET A 112 8.94 -41.98 -7.38
N LEU A 113 8.34 -42.84 -8.20
CA LEU A 113 7.41 -42.44 -9.26
C LEU A 113 6.11 -41.85 -8.69
N VAL A 114 5.56 -42.46 -7.64
CA VAL A 114 4.39 -41.93 -6.92
C VAL A 114 4.69 -40.53 -6.39
N ASN A 115 5.83 -40.34 -5.72
CA ASN A 115 6.24 -39.02 -5.22
C ASN A 115 6.42 -38.01 -6.35
N GLN A 116 6.99 -38.41 -7.50
CA GLN A 116 7.11 -37.54 -8.66
C GLN A 116 5.75 -37.08 -9.19
N SER A 117 4.78 -37.98 -9.29
CA SER A 117 3.40 -37.63 -9.68
C SER A 117 2.78 -36.65 -8.68
N LEU A 118 2.90 -36.92 -7.38
CA LEU A 118 2.34 -36.06 -6.33
C LEU A 118 3.01 -34.68 -6.30
N ASP A 119 4.32 -34.59 -6.51
CA ASP A 119 5.06 -33.33 -6.59
C ASP A 119 4.54 -32.44 -7.73
N ILE A 120 4.25 -33.02 -8.90
CA ILE A 120 3.66 -32.27 -10.03
C ILE A 120 2.27 -31.73 -9.65
N GLN A 121 1.44 -32.52 -8.99
CA GLN A 121 0.10 -32.10 -8.55
C GLN A 121 0.19 -30.99 -7.48
N ASN A 122 1.10 -31.13 -6.52
CA ASN A 122 1.32 -30.12 -5.49
C ASN A 122 1.81 -28.80 -6.09
N LYS A 123 2.75 -28.84 -7.04
CA LYS A 123 3.21 -27.63 -7.73
C LYS A 123 2.09 -26.90 -8.46
N TYR A 124 1.13 -27.62 -9.05
CA TYR A 124 -0.06 -27.01 -9.62
C TYR A 124 -0.92 -26.29 -8.57
N ILE A 125 -1.15 -26.93 -7.42
CA ILE A 125 -1.93 -26.36 -6.31
C ILE A 125 -1.23 -25.10 -5.77
N ASP A 126 0.08 -25.15 -5.58
CA ASP A 126 0.89 -24.02 -5.13
C ASP A 126 0.85 -22.87 -6.13
N ALA A 127 1.00 -23.15 -7.42
CA ALA A 127 0.87 -22.15 -8.48
C ALA A 127 -0.53 -21.50 -8.47
N GLN A 128 -1.58 -22.28 -8.18
CA GLN A 128 -2.95 -21.77 -8.16
C GLN A 128 -3.17 -20.86 -6.95
N LYS A 129 -2.63 -21.24 -5.79
CA LYS A 129 -2.62 -20.41 -4.59
C LYS A 129 -1.89 -19.08 -4.85
N LEU A 130 -0.67 -19.14 -5.41
CA LEU A 130 0.13 -17.95 -5.72
C LEU A 130 -0.59 -17.04 -6.73
N LEU A 131 -1.25 -17.60 -7.75
CA LEU A 131 -2.03 -16.82 -8.71
C LEU A 131 -3.15 -16.04 -8.00
N ASN A 132 -3.86 -16.69 -7.08
CA ASN A 132 -4.93 -16.05 -6.31
C ASN A 132 -4.40 -14.95 -5.40
N GLU A 133 -3.27 -15.16 -4.74
CA GLU A 133 -2.60 -14.13 -3.93
C GLU A 133 -2.23 -12.91 -4.79
N LYS A 134 -1.71 -13.11 -6.01
CA LYS A 134 -1.40 -12.01 -6.93
C LYS A 134 -2.63 -11.29 -7.45
N ILE A 135 -3.76 -11.98 -7.63
CA ILE A 135 -5.04 -11.34 -7.97
C ILE A 135 -5.49 -10.43 -6.82
N ILE A 136 -5.40 -10.89 -5.58
CA ILE A 136 -5.75 -10.10 -4.39
C ILE A 136 -4.85 -8.86 -4.29
N GLU A 137 -3.54 -9.03 -4.47
CA GLU A 137 -2.57 -7.92 -4.45
C GLU A 137 -2.85 -6.91 -5.57
N LEU A 138 -3.15 -7.35 -6.80
CA LEU A 138 -3.53 -6.45 -7.89
C LEU A 138 -4.82 -5.68 -7.58
N ASN A 139 -5.78 -6.31 -6.91
CA ASN A 139 -7.03 -5.66 -6.53
C ASN A 139 -6.82 -4.62 -5.42
N SER A 140 -5.91 -4.88 -4.46
CA SER A 140 -5.58 -3.89 -3.43
C SER A 140 -4.88 -2.67 -4.02
N LEU A 141 -3.95 -2.86 -4.97
CA LEU A 141 -3.25 -1.76 -5.65
C LEU A 141 -4.15 -0.91 -6.57
N LYS A 142 -5.30 -1.43 -6.99
CA LYS A 142 -6.31 -0.69 -7.78
C LYS A 142 -7.32 0.07 -6.94
N SER A 143 -7.49 -0.33 -5.67
CA SER A 143 -8.49 0.24 -4.77
C SER A 143 -7.96 1.42 -3.95
N GLU A 144 -6.65 1.68 -4.01
CA GLU A 144 -6.00 2.94 -3.59
C GLU A 144 -5.94 3.94 -4.74
#